data_AF-A0A072V4H2-F1
#
_entry.id   AF-A0A072V4H2-F1
#
_cell.length_a   1.000
_cell.length_b   1.000
_cell.length_c   1.000
_cell.angle_alpha   90.00
_cell.angle_beta   90.00
_cell.angle_gamma   90.00
#
_symmetry.space_group_name_H-M   'P 1'
#
loop_
_entity.id
_entity.type
_entity.pdbx_description
1 polymer ?
#
loop_
_entity_poly.entity_id
_entity_poly.type
_entity_poly.pdbx_seq_one_letter_code
_entity_poly.pdbx_strand_id
1 'polypeptide(L)'
;MGQRTFAEWLERDMINAYIMSPDSALSPLFLVERQKLESMLLGEQIKNIITCEEVDRKERHEKLEKWIRRLEMTGFEKVPLSYNGRIEATNLLQRYSHKYKFKEEHDCLLVCWSDRPLFSVSAWKFRR
;
A
#
# COMPACT_ATOMS: atom_id res chain seq x y z
N MET A 1 20.32 20.37 -8.34
CA MET A 1 19.22 19.39 -8.19
C MET A 1 19.00 19.19 -6.69
N GLY A 2 17.99 19.82 -6.12
CA GLY A 2 17.74 19.75 -4.67
C GLY A 2 17.21 18.37 -4.29
N GLN A 3 17.88 17.68 -3.37
CA GLN A 3 17.36 16.48 -2.74
C GLN A 3 16.09 16.87 -1.98
N ARG A 4 14.95 16.29 -2.37
CA ARG A 4 13.68 16.48 -1.67
C ARG A 4 13.79 15.92 -0.26
N THR A 5 13.17 16.60 0.70
CA THR A 5 13.11 16.12 2.09
C THR A 5 12.18 14.91 2.18
N PHE A 6 12.39 14.06 3.18
CA PHE A 6 11.53 12.91 3.45
C PHE A 6 10.07 13.34 3.70
N ALA A 7 9.85 14.52 4.29
CA ALA A 7 8.53 15.13 4.45
C ALA A 7 7.88 15.47 3.10
N GLU A 8 8.63 16.09 2.18
CA GLU A 8 8.14 16.38 0.81
C GLU A 8 7.86 15.11 -0.01
N TRP A 9 8.56 14.01 0.28
CA TRP A 9 8.29 12.72 -0.33
C TRP A 9 6.98 12.11 0.19
N LEU A 10 6.72 12.20 1.50
CA LEU A 10 5.51 11.68 2.13
C LEU A 10 4.26 12.50 1.76
N GLU A 11 4.34 13.83 1.87
CA GLU A 11 3.23 14.74 1.58
C GLU A 11 2.76 14.65 0.12
N ARG A 12 3.71 14.48 -0.81
CA ARG A 12 3.43 14.64 -2.24
C ARG A 12 3.18 13.31 -2.94
N ASP A 13 3.80 12.22 -2.50
CA ASP A 13 3.74 10.94 -3.21
C ASP A 13 2.97 9.84 -2.46
N MET A 14 3.02 9.75 -1.13
CA MET A 14 2.30 8.69 -0.38
C MET A 14 0.85 9.04 -0.04
N ILE A 15 0.54 10.34 0.07
CA ILE A 15 -0.82 10.83 0.35
C ILE A 15 -1.68 10.85 -0.92
N ASN A 16 -1.15 11.39 -2.03
CA ASN A 16 -1.83 11.34 -3.33
C ASN A 16 -2.02 9.91 -3.82
N ALA A 17 -0.95 9.11 -3.67
CA ALA A 17 -0.98 7.77 -3.09
C ALA A 17 -2.33 7.10 -3.00
N TYR A 18 -3.08 7.52 -1.98
CA TYR A 18 -4.17 6.76 -1.42
C TYR A 18 -5.54 7.21 -1.92
N ILE A 19 -5.69 8.42 -2.47
CA ILE A 19 -7.00 8.98 -2.80
C ILE A 19 -6.89 9.99 -3.94
N MET A 20 -7.64 9.76 -5.04
CA MET A 20 -8.54 10.78 -5.62
C MET A 20 -9.18 10.30 -6.92
N SER A 21 -10.48 9.99 -6.85
CA SER A 21 -11.41 10.20 -7.96
C SER A 21 -11.57 11.72 -8.17
N PRO A 22 -11.52 12.25 -9.42
CA PRO A 22 -11.59 13.69 -9.71
C PRO A 22 -12.86 14.38 -9.22
N ASP A 23 -13.99 13.66 -9.18
CA ASP A 23 -15.31 14.28 -9.05
C ASP A 23 -15.70 14.64 -7.61
N SER A 24 -14.91 14.22 -6.61
CA SER A 24 -15.23 14.43 -5.18
C SER A 24 -14.20 15.28 -4.41
N ALA A 25 -13.11 15.68 -5.07
CA ALA A 25 -11.92 16.27 -4.44
C ALA A 25 -12.14 17.66 -3.80
N LEU A 26 -13.29 18.29 -4.03
CA LEU A 26 -13.63 19.63 -3.54
C LEU A 26 -14.79 19.66 -2.54
N SER A 27 -15.34 18.50 -2.15
CA SER A 27 -16.38 18.50 -1.12
C SER A 27 -15.75 18.72 0.28
N PRO A 28 -16.31 19.58 1.14
CA PRO A 28 -15.80 19.79 2.50
C PRO A 28 -15.75 18.50 3.33
N LEU A 29 -16.69 17.57 3.09
CA LEU A 29 -16.72 16.26 3.74
C LEU A 29 -15.50 15.42 3.37
N PHE A 30 -15.17 15.36 2.08
CA PHE A 30 -13.99 14.65 1.58
C PHE A 30 -12.69 15.22 2.16
N LEU A 31 -12.59 16.54 2.31
CA LEU A 31 -11.40 17.18 2.91
C LEU A 31 -11.26 16.83 4.40
N VAL A 32 -12.36 16.77 5.15
CA VAL A 32 -12.35 16.36 6.56
C VAL A 32 -11.99 14.88 6.71
N GLU A 33 -12.55 14.00 5.87
CA GLU A 33 -12.21 12.58 5.85
C GLU A 33 -10.74 12.35 5.50
N ARG A 34 -10.25 13.07 4.50
CA ARG A 34 -8.83 13.07 4.11
C ARG A 34 -7.94 13.53 5.26
N GLN A 35 -8.26 14.66 5.90
CA GLN A 35 -7.49 15.16 7.02
C GLN A 35 -7.45 14.17 8.19
N LYS A 36 -8.56 13.49 8.48
CA LYS A 36 -8.60 12.42 9.48
C LYS A 36 -7.71 11.25 9.08
N LEU A 37 -7.76 10.77 7.84
CA LEU A 37 -6.92 9.68 7.36
C LEU A 37 -5.43 10.05 7.41
N GLU A 38 -5.09 11.25 6.96
CA GLU A 38 -3.70 11.74 6.99
C GLU A 38 -3.18 11.90 8.42
N SER A 39 -3.95 12.52 9.31
CA SER A 39 -3.49 12.82 10.67
C SER A 39 -3.56 11.61 11.61
N MET A 40 -4.70 10.92 11.65
CA MET A 40 -4.99 9.90 12.65
C MET A 40 -4.51 8.50 12.26
N LEU A 41 -4.37 8.22 10.96
CA LEU A 41 -3.88 6.93 10.48
C LEU A 41 -2.44 7.04 10.01
N LEU A 42 -2.19 7.76 8.91
CA LEU A 42 -0.85 7.82 8.30
C LEU A 42 0.14 8.54 9.22
N GLY A 43 -0.27 9.65 9.84
CA GLY A 43 0.55 10.43 10.76
C GLY A 43 0.99 9.61 11.97
N GLU A 44 0.09 8.84 12.58
CA GLU A 44 0.43 7.97 13.71
C GLU A 44 1.32 6.79 13.30
N GLN A 45 1.13 6.22 12.11
CA GLN A 45 2.04 5.20 11.59
C GLN A 45 3.44 5.75 11.36
N ILE A 46 3.56 6.90 10.70
CA ILE A 46 4.84 7.59 10.47
C ILE A 46 5.52 7.90 11.80
N LYS A 47 4.78 8.45 12.76
CA LYS A 47 5.28 8.73 14.10
C LYS A 47 5.78 7.46 14.77
N ASN A 48 5.02 6.36 14.75
CA ASN A 48 5.46 5.10 15.33
C ASN A 48 6.75 4.58 14.68
N ILE A 49 6.89 4.70 13.35
CA ILE A 49 8.10 4.28 12.63
C ILE A 49 9.32 5.10 13.03
N ILE A 50 9.17 6.42 13.26
CA ILE A 50 10.26 7.34 13.52
C ILE A 50 10.63 7.41 15.01
N THR A 51 9.65 7.43 15.91
CA THR A 51 9.86 7.78 17.32
C THR A 51 9.90 6.59 18.25
N CYS A 52 9.37 5.43 17.85
CA CYS A 52 9.33 4.24 18.69
C CYS A 52 10.44 3.27 18.27
N GLU A 53 11.07 2.63 19.24
CA GLU A 53 12.14 1.65 19.03
C GLU A 53 11.74 0.27 19.60
N GLU A 54 12.47 -0.77 19.18
CA GLU A 54 12.34 -2.13 19.73
C GLU A 54 10.88 -2.60 19.96
N VAL A 55 10.51 -2.96 21.18
CA VAL A 55 9.18 -3.50 21.52
C VAL A 55 8.06 -2.46 21.37
N ASP A 56 8.38 -1.17 21.42
CA ASP A 56 7.41 -0.09 21.31
C ASP A 56 7.06 0.23 19.85
N ARG A 57 7.93 -0.15 18.90
CA ARG A 57 7.67 0.01 17.47
C ARG A 57 6.77 -1.11 16.94
N LYS A 58 5.53 -0.73 16.64
CA LYS A 58 4.46 -1.59 16.12
C LYS A 58 4.52 -1.71 14.60
N GLU A 59 4.73 -0.61 13.91
CA GLU A 59 4.77 -0.57 12.44
C GLU A 59 6.14 -1.09 11.93
N ARG A 60 6.12 -2.30 11.38
CA ARG A 60 7.31 -3.03 10.92
C ARG A 60 7.08 -3.63 9.54
N HIS A 61 6.82 -2.76 8.57
CA HIS A 61 6.64 -3.20 7.19
C HIS A 61 7.92 -3.86 6.67
N GLU A 62 7.77 -5.06 6.11
CA GLU A 62 8.83 -5.80 5.45
C GLU A 62 8.48 -6.00 3.98
N LYS A 63 9.50 -6.18 3.13
CA LYS A 63 9.29 -6.46 1.71
C LYS A 63 8.60 -7.81 1.49
N LEU A 64 7.91 -7.94 0.36
CA LEU A 64 7.15 -9.14 -0.04
C LEU A 64 7.99 -10.42 0.06
N GLU A 65 9.25 -10.39 -0.38
CA GLU A 65 10.11 -11.59 -0.42
C GLU A 65 10.39 -12.15 0.97
N LYS A 66 10.44 -11.28 2.00
CA LYS A 66 10.58 -11.73 3.39
C LYS A 66 9.31 -12.43 3.87
N TRP A 67 8.14 -11.89 3.55
CA TRP A 67 6.86 -12.51 3.87
C TRP A 67 6.69 -13.86 3.17
N ILE A 68 7.05 -13.93 1.89
CA ILE A 68 7.04 -15.18 1.12
C ILE A 68 7.88 -16.24 1.83
N ARG A 69 9.14 -15.93 2.18
CA ARG A 69 10.03 -16.86 2.87
C ARG A 69 9.45 -17.32 4.21
N ARG A 70 8.89 -16.41 5.01
CA ARG A 70 8.30 -16.73 6.32
C ARG A 70 7.12 -17.70 6.18
N LEU A 71 6.26 -17.49 5.19
CA LEU A 71 5.08 -18.34 4.97
C LEU A 71 5.44 -19.70 4.37
N GLU A 72 6.39 -19.75 3.44
CA GLU A 72 6.89 -21.00 2.88
C GLU A 72 7.58 -21.87 3.94
N MET A 73 8.36 -21.25 4.84
CA MET A 73 9.01 -21.94 5.96
C MET A 73 8.03 -22.53 6.98
N THR A 74 6.81 -21.98 7.10
CA THR A 74 5.78 -22.48 8.00
C THR A 74 4.84 -23.48 7.35
N GLY A 75 5.16 -23.95 6.14
CA GLY A 75 4.41 -24.99 5.43
C GLY A 75 3.26 -24.47 4.55
N PHE A 76 3.20 -23.17 4.30
CA PHE A 76 2.24 -22.62 3.33
C PHE A 76 2.82 -22.67 1.91
N GLU A 77 1.94 -22.83 0.94
CA GLU A 77 2.26 -22.69 -0.47
C GLU A 77 1.41 -21.62 -1.12
N LYS A 78 2.03 -20.87 -2.05
CA LYS A 78 1.35 -19.82 -2.80
C LYS A 78 0.26 -20.40 -3.69
N VAL A 79 -0.85 -19.68 -3.77
CA VAL A 79 -1.96 -19.96 -4.70
C VAL A 79 -2.08 -18.77 -5.65
N PRO A 80 -2.13 -19.00 -6.97
CA PRO A 80 -2.26 -17.92 -7.93
C PRO A 80 -3.60 -17.21 -7.73
N LEU A 81 -3.56 -15.89 -7.66
CA LEU A 81 -4.77 -15.06 -7.63
C LEU A 81 -5.54 -15.18 -8.95
N SER A 82 -6.87 -15.19 -8.89
CA SER A 82 -7.72 -15.37 -10.08
C SER A 82 -7.54 -14.23 -11.08
N TYR A 83 -7.48 -14.57 -12.37
CA TYR A 83 -7.36 -13.57 -13.44
C TYR A 83 -8.51 -12.56 -13.44
N ASN A 84 -9.74 -13.03 -13.26
CA ASN A 84 -10.92 -12.16 -13.21
C ASN A 84 -10.87 -11.20 -12.01
N GLY A 85 -10.46 -11.69 -10.83
CA GLY A 85 -10.29 -10.84 -9.64
C GLY A 85 -9.23 -9.76 -9.84
N ARG A 86 -8.17 -10.05 -10.60
CA ARG A 86 -7.15 -9.06 -10.98
C ARG A 86 -7.72 -7.96 -11.87
N ILE A 87 -8.50 -8.33 -12.89
CA ILE A 87 -9.13 -7.36 -13.80
C ILE A 87 -10.13 -6.48 -13.05
N GLU A 88 -10.96 -7.07 -12.19
CA GLU A 88 -11.91 -6.32 -11.37
C GLU A 88 -11.21 -5.34 -10.43
N ALA A 89 -10.17 -5.79 -9.71
CA ALA A 89 -9.37 -4.93 -8.85
C ALA A 89 -8.68 -3.79 -9.63
N THR A 90 -8.17 -4.09 -10.83
CA THR A 90 -7.54 -3.09 -11.71
C THR A 90 -8.54 -2.04 -12.14
N ASN A 91 -9.70 -2.45 -12.62
CA ASN A 91 -10.77 -1.54 -13.03
C ASN A 91 -11.26 -0.68 -11.86
N LEU A 92 -11.33 -1.26 -10.65
CA LEU A 92 -11.71 -0.51 -9.44
C LEU A 92 -10.68 0.59 -9.13
N LEU A 93 -9.39 0.27 -9.07
CA LEU A 93 -8.35 1.27 -8.76
C LEU A 93 -8.22 2.35 -9.82
N GLN A 94 -8.40 2.00 -11.10
CA GLN A 94 -8.35 2.97 -12.21
C GLN A 94 -9.48 4.00 -12.16
N ARG A 95 -10.64 3.68 -11.55
CA ARG A 95 -11.73 4.65 -11.31
C ARG A 95 -11.32 5.73 -10.33
N TYR A 96 -10.40 5.43 -9.41
CA TYR A 96 -9.84 6.44 -8.53
C TYR A 96 -8.78 7.21 -9.31
N SER A 97 -7.66 6.59 -9.71
CA SER A 97 -6.62 7.32 -10.44
C SER A 97 -5.91 6.44 -11.48
N HIS A 98 -5.60 7.04 -12.63
CA HIS A 98 -4.75 6.43 -13.66
C HIS A 98 -3.30 6.18 -13.19
N LYS A 99 -2.91 6.75 -12.04
CA LYS A 99 -1.59 6.51 -11.44
C LYS A 99 -1.53 5.16 -10.74
N TYR A 100 -2.64 4.62 -10.27
CA TYR A 100 -2.61 3.27 -9.70
C TYR A 100 -2.36 2.22 -10.77
N LYS A 101 -1.45 1.29 -10.48
CA LYS A 101 -1.10 0.17 -11.34
C LYS A 101 -0.94 -1.09 -10.51
N PHE A 102 -1.29 -2.23 -11.10
CA PHE A 102 -0.89 -3.53 -10.57
C PHE A 102 0.39 -4.01 -11.28
N LYS A 103 1.31 -4.58 -10.52
CA LYS A 103 2.47 -5.32 -11.04
C LYS A 103 2.42 -6.74 -10.50
N GLU A 104 2.75 -7.71 -11.33
CA GLU A 104 2.86 -9.11 -10.90
C GLU A 104 4.31 -9.40 -10.53
N GLU A 105 4.52 -9.94 -9.34
CA GLU A 105 5.84 -10.33 -8.86
C GLU A 105 5.71 -11.54 -7.94
N HIS A 106 6.50 -12.59 -8.18
CA HIS A 106 6.51 -13.81 -7.36
C HIS A 106 5.11 -14.45 -7.15
N ASP A 107 4.27 -14.48 -8.20
CA ASP A 107 2.86 -14.92 -8.16
C ASP A 107 1.95 -14.14 -7.21
N CYS A 108 2.39 -12.95 -6.80
CA CYS A 108 1.67 -12.01 -5.96
C CYS A 108 1.34 -10.75 -6.77
N LEU A 109 0.35 -9.98 -6.30
CA LEU A 109 0.00 -8.69 -6.88
C LEU A 109 0.59 -7.56 -6.04
N LEU A 110 1.32 -6.67 -6.68
CA LEU A 110 1.78 -5.42 -6.09
C LEU A 110 0.86 -4.27 -6.52
N VAL A 111 0.23 -3.64 -5.55
CA VAL A 111 -0.46 -2.36 -5.74
C VAL A 111 0.59 -1.27 -5.76
N CYS A 112 0.70 -0.58 -6.89
CA CYS A 112 1.68 0.47 -7.12
C CYS A 112 1.00 1.82 -7.38
N TRP A 113 1.66 2.90 -6.97
CA TRP A 113 1.38 4.23 -7.46
C TRP A 113 2.47 4.68 -8.42
N SER A 114 2.08 4.89 -9.67
CA SER A 114 2.97 4.96 -10.82
C SER A 114 3.89 3.75 -10.84
N ASP A 115 5.16 3.93 -10.48
CA ASP A 115 6.14 2.85 -10.42
C ASP A 115 6.56 2.45 -9.00
N ARG A 116 5.97 3.08 -7.98
CA ARG A 116 6.31 2.83 -6.57
C ARG A 116 5.36 1.80 -5.96
N PRO A 117 5.86 0.65 -5.46
CA PRO A 117 5.03 -0.32 -4.77
C PRO A 117 4.57 0.22 -3.42
N LEU A 118 3.30 0.03 -3.10
CA LEU A 118 2.67 0.42 -1.84
C LEU A 118 2.31 -0.81 -1.00
N PHE A 119 1.59 -1.75 -1.60
CA PHE A 119 1.09 -2.96 -0.93
C PHE A 119 1.31 -4.19 -1.78
N SER A 120 1.37 -5.35 -1.12
CA SER A 120 1.37 -6.66 -1.76
C SER A 120 0.16 -7.48 -1.34
N VAL A 121 -0.46 -8.17 -2.29
CA VAL A 121 -1.57 -9.11 -2.07
C VAL A 121 -1.11 -10.48 -2.53
N SER A 122 -1.27 -11.48 -1.66
CA SER A 122 -0.88 -12.86 -1.92
C SER A 122 -1.91 -13.81 -1.31
N ALA A 123 -2.11 -14.97 -1.94
CA ALA A 123 -2.99 -16.03 -1.45
C ALA A 123 -2.17 -17.29 -1.14
N TRP A 124 -2.56 -17.99 -0.06
CA TRP A 124 -1.80 -19.09 0.50
C TRP A 124 -2.73 -20.23 0.90
N LYS A 125 -2.29 -21.47 0.70
CA LYS A 125 -2.92 -22.66 1.28
C LYS A 125 -1.90 -23.44 2.10
N PHE A 126 -2.37 -24.13 3.13
CA PHE A 126 -1.52 -25.01 3.93
C PHE A 126 -1.20 -26.28 3.14
N ARG A 127 0.08 -26.68 3.07
CA ARG A 127 0.47 -27.98 2.54
C ARG A 127 0.01 -29.06 3.52
N ARG A 128 -0.97 -29.86 3.11
CA ARG A 128 -1.34 -31.08 3.84
C ARG A 128 -0.21 -32.10 3.80
#